data_AF-A0AAD5EAI3-F1
#
_entry.id   AF-A0AAD5EAI3-F1
#
_cell.length_a   1.000
_cell.length_b   1.000
_cell.length_c   1.000
_cell.angle_alpha   90.00
_cell.angle_beta   90.00
_cell.angle_gamma   90.00
#
_symmetry.space_group_name_H-M   'P 1'
#
loop_
_entity.id
_entity.type
_entity.pdbx_description
1 polymer ?
#
loop_
_entity_poly.entity_id
_entity_poly.type
_entity_poly.pdbx_seq_one_letter_code
_entity_poly.pdbx_strand_id
1 'polypeptide(L)'
;MEGTCLLSDGTMINLDEGQNTFLVVNTKQHPYGLGSSDSISLHPWTSIASNDIKKGTTLYIKEIDGIKLPNGMTHNGCVRVDDESWSFNGCQLDWFVLMYETYADIANKVGEHVKAVESSCKILDYVNQSTEKWLGGPGTLEAQSGSSHSSSSKKTTKKSSSKRTSTKKSSGKKTSSKKGHTTKKSSTRHHHKHHHHNKRAASK
;
A
#
# COMPACT_ATOMS: atom_id res chain seq x y z
N MET A 1 3.90 0.70 8.05
CA MET A 1 3.60 0.32 6.66
C MET A 1 3.49 -1.19 6.68
N GLU A 2 2.32 -1.75 6.37
CA GLU A 2 2.19 -3.18 6.04
C GLU A 2 2.33 -3.32 4.51
N GLY A 3 2.85 -4.45 4.04
CA GLY A 3 2.98 -4.74 2.60
C GLY A 3 4.14 -4.06 1.89
N THR A 4 3.91 -3.72 0.61
CA THR A 4 4.92 -3.31 -0.37
C THR A 4 4.91 -1.81 -0.62
N CYS A 5 6.08 -1.22 -0.89
CA CYS A 5 6.23 0.16 -1.35
C CYS A 5 7.24 0.27 -2.49
N LEU A 6 6.88 1.02 -3.53
CA LEU A 6 7.82 1.46 -4.57
C LEU A 6 8.33 2.86 -4.22
N LEU A 7 9.63 2.97 -3.96
CA LEU A 7 10.30 4.23 -3.68
C LEU A 7 10.48 5.06 -4.97
N SER A 8 10.71 6.37 -4.81
CA SER A 8 10.89 7.29 -5.93
C SER A 8 12.10 6.98 -6.82
N ASP A 9 13.07 6.23 -6.31
CA ASP A 9 14.24 5.76 -7.07
C ASP A 9 14.01 4.42 -7.80
N GLY A 10 12.79 3.88 -7.73
CA GLY A 10 12.41 2.60 -8.33
C GLY A 10 12.69 1.38 -7.46
N THR A 11 13.25 1.56 -6.26
CA THR A 11 13.46 0.44 -5.32
C THR A 11 12.13 -0.01 -4.73
N MET A 12 11.81 -1.29 -4.87
CA MET A 12 10.69 -1.91 -4.20
C MET A 12 11.12 -2.47 -2.85
N ILE A 13 10.39 -2.15 -1.80
CA ILE A 13 10.62 -2.64 -0.44
C ILE A 13 9.36 -3.30 0.10
N ASN A 14 9.52 -4.29 0.96
CA ASN A 14 8.45 -4.88 1.76
C ASN A 14 8.80 -4.69 3.25
N LEU A 15 7.79 -4.63 4.11
CA LEU A 15 7.99 -4.77 5.55
C LEU A 15 8.60 -6.16 5.83
N ASP A 16 9.67 -6.19 6.61
CA ASP A 16 10.39 -7.39 7.00
C ASP A 16 9.85 -8.00 8.31
N GLU A 17 10.28 -9.23 8.62
CA GLU A 17 9.93 -9.92 9.86
C GLU A 17 10.43 -9.10 11.07
N GLY A 18 9.51 -8.52 11.85
CA GLY A 18 9.85 -7.67 13.01
C GLY A 18 9.21 -6.29 13.04
N GLN A 19 8.31 -5.99 12.11
CA GLN A 19 7.42 -4.81 12.06
C GLN A 19 8.12 -3.44 11.97
N ASN A 20 9.46 -3.39 11.98
CA ASN A 20 10.24 -2.15 12.07
C ASN A 20 11.40 -2.05 11.06
N THR A 21 11.64 -3.09 10.27
CA THR A 21 12.65 -3.12 9.21
C THR A 21 11.97 -3.32 7.86
N PHE A 22 12.68 -2.92 6.80
CA PHE A 22 12.26 -3.15 5.43
C PHE A 22 13.34 -3.95 4.72
N LEU A 23 12.92 -4.89 3.88
CA LEU A 23 13.79 -5.59 2.95
C LEU A 23 13.62 -5.01 1.55
N VAL A 24 14.67 -5.13 0.73
CA VAL A 24 14.58 -4.82 -0.71
C VAL A 24 14.06 -6.05 -1.44
N VAL A 25 12.98 -5.86 -2.21
CA VAL A 25 12.33 -6.92 -2.97
C VAL A 25 13.10 -7.19 -4.25
N ASN A 26 13.36 -8.46 -4.55
CA ASN A 26 13.82 -8.85 -5.87
C ASN A 26 12.66 -8.79 -6.87
N THR A 27 12.50 -7.66 -7.54
CA THR A 27 11.39 -7.41 -8.47
C THR A 27 11.37 -8.30 -9.70
N LYS A 28 12.47 -9.00 -10.02
CA LYS A 28 12.48 -10.01 -11.09
C LYS A 28 11.71 -11.28 -10.70
N GLN A 29 11.69 -11.59 -9.41
CA GLN A 29 10.98 -12.75 -8.84
C GLN A 29 9.59 -12.34 -8.33
N HIS A 30 9.51 -11.17 -7.70
CA HIS A 30 8.32 -10.65 -7.02
C HIS A 30 8.00 -9.24 -7.54
N PRO A 31 7.44 -9.12 -8.75
CA PRO A 31 7.32 -7.84 -9.45
C PRO A 31 6.43 -6.81 -8.75
N TYR A 32 5.57 -7.25 -7.82
CA TYR A 32 4.64 -6.39 -7.08
C TYR A 32 4.78 -6.52 -5.56
N GLY A 33 5.80 -7.24 -5.09
CA GLY A 33 6.07 -7.47 -3.68
C GLY A 33 5.93 -8.91 -3.23
N LEU A 34 6.42 -9.14 -2.02
CA LEU A 34 6.35 -10.40 -1.29
C LEU A 34 5.05 -10.49 -0.51
N GLY A 35 4.44 -11.66 -0.54
CA GLY A 35 3.36 -12.02 0.38
C GLY A 35 3.91 -12.62 1.67
N SER A 36 3.12 -13.50 2.28
CA SER A 36 3.40 -14.07 3.61
C SER A 36 4.56 -15.07 3.68
N SER A 37 5.31 -15.26 2.59
CA SER A 37 6.57 -15.99 2.56
C SER A 37 7.37 -15.58 1.33
N ASP A 38 8.68 -15.82 1.35
CA ASP A 38 9.60 -15.56 0.24
C ASP A 38 9.25 -16.27 -1.07
N SER A 39 8.38 -17.29 -1.02
CA SER A 39 7.95 -18.04 -2.21
C SER A 39 6.65 -17.53 -2.84
N ILE A 40 5.97 -16.58 -2.19
CA ILE A 40 4.66 -16.08 -2.62
C ILE A 40 4.81 -14.65 -3.12
N SER A 41 4.49 -14.43 -4.40
CA SER A 41 4.38 -13.11 -4.99
C SER A 41 2.98 -12.55 -4.79
N LEU A 42 2.89 -11.26 -4.46
CA LEU A 42 1.64 -10.54 -4.51
C LEU A 42 1.26 -10.23 -5.96
N HIS A 43 -0.03 -10.27 -6.24
CA HIS A 43 -0.63 -10.00 -7.55
C HIS A 43 -1.69 -8.91 -7.40
N PRO A 44 -1.54 -7.76 -8.08
CA PRO A 44 -2.50 -6.67 -8.02
C PRO A 44 -3.92 -7.15 -8.25
N TRP A 45 -4.83 -6.73 -7.36
CA TRP A 45 -6.25 -7.01 -7.36
C TRP A 45 -6.65 -8.48 -7.17
N THR A 46 -5.72 -9.41 -7.02
CA THR A 46 -6.05 -10.83 -6.84
C THR A 46 -5.50 -11.44 -5.57
N SER A 47 -4.43 -10.89 -5.01
CA SER A 47 -3.94 -11.30 -3.70
C SER A 47 -4.73 -10.63 -2.57
N ILE A 48 -5.04 -11.42 -1.54
CA ILE A 48 -5.60 -10.95 -0.28
C ILE A 48 -4.77 -11.45 0.91
N ALA A 49 -4.78 -10.69 2.00
CA ALA A 49 -4.26 -11.13 3.29
C ALA A 49 -5.39 -11.72 4.15
N SER A 50 -5.12 -12.83 4.85
CA SER A 50 -6.03 -13.41 5.84
C SER A 50 -5.25 -14.30 6.81
N ASN A 51 -5.61 -14.26 8.10
CA ASN A 51 -4.95 -15.10 9.13
C ASN A 51 -5.73 -16.37 9.46
N ASP A 52 -6.99 -16.47 9.05
CA ASP A 52 -7.91 -17.56 9.39
C ASP A 52 -8.32 -18.40 8.16
N ILE A 53 -7.82 -18.06 6.98
CA ILE A 53 -7.99 -18.82 5.74
C ILE A 53 -6.61 -19.31 5.29
N LYS A 54 -6.53 -20.57 4.85
CA LYS A 54 -5.28 -21.19 4.41
C LYS A 54 -4.70 -20.45 3.18
N LYS A 55 -3.39 -20.21 3.19
CA LYS A 55 -2.63 -19.72 2.02
C LYS A 55 -2.87 -20.60 0.79
N GLY A 56 -3.01 -19.96 -0.36
CA GLY A 56 -3.33 -20.58 -1.64
C GLY A 56 -4.81 -20.86 -1.86
N THR A 57 -5.68 -20.69 -0.86
CA THR A 57 -7.12 -20.83 -1.03
C THR A 57 -7.66 -19.72 -1.94
N THR A 58 -8.45 -20.11 -2.94
CA THR A 58 -9.17 -19.19 -3.82
C THR A 58 -10.55 -18.89 -3.24
N LEU A 59 -10.91 -17.61 -3.21
CA LEU A 59 -12.21 -17.13 -2.75
C LEU A 59 -12.92 -16.42 -3.89
N TYR A 60 -14.24 -16.58 -3.93
CA TYR A 60 -15.13 -15.69 -4.66
C TYR A 60 -15.75 -14.68 -3.70
N ILE A 61 -15.64 -13.39 -4.03
CA ILE A 61 -16.19 -12.26 -3.27
C ILE A 61 -17.18 -11.53 -4.16
N LYS A 62 -18.46 -11.56 -3.77
CA LYS A 62 -19.55 -11.00 -4.59
C LYS A 62 -19.44 -9.49 -4.75
N GLU A 63 -19.01 -8.79 -3.72
CA GLU A 63 -18.97 -7.33 -3.65
C GLU A 63 -17.90 -6.70 -4.57
N ILE A 64 -16.92 -7.49 -5.00
CA ILE A 64 -15.89 -7.06 -5.95
C ILE A 64 -16.09 -7.67 -7.35
N ASP A 65 -17.13 -8.47 -7.56
CA ASP A 65 -17.49 -8.96 -8.89
C ASP A 65 -18.18 -7.85 -9.68
N GLY A 66 -17.70 -7.59 -10.90
CA GLY A 66 -18.20 -6.55 -11.78
C GLY A 66 -17.66 -5.15 -11.49
N ILE A 67 -16.79 -4.96 -10.49
CA ILE A 67 -16.23 -3.62 -10.22
C ILE A 67 -15.25 -3.23 -11.31
N LYS A 68 -15.30 -1.97 -11.75
CA LYS A 68 -14.30 -1.40 -12.65
C LYS A 68 -13.06 -0.97 -11.86
N LEU A 69 -11.93 -1.56 -12.25
CA LEU A 69 -10.59 -1.22 -11.77
C LEU A 69 -10.11 0.08 -12.46
N PRO A 70 -9.17 0.83 -11.85
CA PRO A 70 -8.70 2.08 -12.44
C PRO A 70 -7.98 1.93 -13.79
N ASN A 71 -7.48 0.72 -14.09
CA ASN A 71 -6.87 0.42 -15.38
C ASN A 71 -7.90 0.03 -16.48
N GLY A 72 -9.19 0.21 -16.20
CA GLY A 72 -10.30 -0.03 -17.14
C GLY A 72 -10.80 -1.47 -17.19
N MET A 73 -10.12 -2.41 -16.53
CA MET A 73 -10.56 -3.81 -16.46
C MET A 73 -11.72 -3.98 -15.47
N THR A 74 -12.49 -5.05 -15.63
CA THR A 74 -13.57 -5.42 -14.72
C THR A 74 -13.17 -6.65 -13.92
N HIS A 75 -13.22 -6.54 -12.60
CA HIS A 75 -12.89 -7.64 -11.71
C HIS A 75 -13.99 -8.71 -11.68
N ASN A 76 -13.64 -9.99 -11.55
CA ASN A 76 -14.57 -11.13 -11.64
C ASN A 76 -14.92 -11.78 -10.29
N GLY A 77 -14.60 -11.11 -9.18
CA GLY A 77 -14.84 -11.62 -7.83
C GLY A 77 -13.77 -12.57 -7.29
N CYS A 78 -12.84 -13.09 -8.12
CA CYS A 78 -11.89 -14.13 -7.71
C CYS A 78 -10.59 -13.56 -7.15
N VAL A 79 -10.23 -14.03 -5.96
CA VAL A 79 -8.99 -13.68 -5.25
C VAL A 79 -8.35 -14.91 -4.62
N ARG A 80 -7.09 -14.81 -4.19
CA ARG A 80 -6.32 -15.86 -3.52
C ARG A 80 -5.66 -15.35 -2.25
N VAL A 81 -5.67 -16.16 -1.21
CA VAL A 81 -4.93 -15.89 0.02
C VAL A 81 -3.44 -16.07 -0.24
N ASP A 82 -2.74 -14.96 -0.38
CA ASP A 82 -1.29 -14.93 -0.64
C ASP A 82 -0.50 -14.31 0.52
N ASP A 83 -1.21 -13.63 1.41
CA ASP A 83 -0.60 -12.85 2.47
C ASP A 83 -1.24 -13.08 3.84
N GLU A 84 -0.57 -12.59 4.88
CA GLU A 84 -0.99 -12.60 6.27
C GLU A 84 -0.70 -11.22 6.85
N SER A 85 -1.44 -10.82 7.88
CA SER A 85 -1.20 -9.55 8.56
C SER A 85 -0.91 -9.80 10.04
N TRP A 86 0.12 -9.15 10.57
CA TRP A 86 0.43 -9.20 12.00
C TRP A 86 -0.62 -8.51 12.87
N SER A 87 -1.46 -7.63 12.28
CA SER A 87 -2.49 -6.88 13.00
C SER A 87 -3.86 -7.56 12.99
N PHE A 88 -3.99 -8.70 12.31
CA PHE A 88 -5.26 -9.42 12.17
C PHE A 88 -5.50 -10.42 13.31
N ASN A 89 -6.72 -10.41 13.85
CA ASN A 89 -7.18 -11.38 14.84
C ASN A 89 -8.12 -12.45 14.23
N GLY A 90 -8.35 -12.43 12.91
CA GLY A 90 -9.24 -13.32 12.17
C GLY A 90 -10.52 -12.62 11.69
N CYS A 91 -11.25 -13.25 10.75
CA CYS A 91 -12.41 -12.71 10.05
C CYS A 91 -12.15 -11.34 9.38
N GLN A 92 -10.94 -11.17 8.86
CA GLN A 92 -10.47 -9.95 8.21
C GLN A 92 -9.82 -10.31 6.89
N LEU A 93 -10.04 -9.47 5.88
CA LEU A 93 -9.39 -9.53 4.58
C LEU A 93 -8.77 -8.16 4.30
N ASP A 94 -7.52 -8.12 3.87
CA ASP A 94 -6.94 -6.95 3.20
C ASP A 94 -6.75 -7.28 1.71
N TRP A 95 -7.18 -6.37 0.85
CA TRP A 95 -7.12 -6.57 -0.59
C TRP A 95 -5.96 -5.81 -1.19
N PHE A 96 -5.03 -6.52 -1.82
CA PHE A 96 -3.86 -5.91 -2.43
C PHE A 96 -4.22 -5.15 -3.71
N VAL A 97 -4.52 -3.85 -3.56
CA VAL A 97 -4.97 -2.96 -4.64
C VAL A 97 -3.85 -2.11 -5.25
N LEU A 98 -2.59 -2.48 -5.00
CA LEU A 98 -1.35 -1.89 -5.53
C LEU A 98 -1.02 -0.45 -5.10
N MET A 99 -1.97 0.48 -5.12
CA MET A 99 -1.74 1.91 -4.86
C MET A 99 -2.80 2.50 -3.93
N TYR A 100 -2.40 3.52 -3.16
CA TYR A 100 -3.31 4.25 -2.28
C TYR A 100 -4.46 4.96 -3.01
N GLU A 101 -4.20 5.53 -4.20
CA GLU A 101 -5.25 6.16 -5.01
C GLU A 101 -6.31 5.13 -5.43
N THR A 102 -5.88 3.94 -5.84
CA THR A 102 -6.78 2.81 -6.13
C THR A 102 -7.59 2.41 -4.90
N TYR A 103 -6.95 2.35 -3.73
CA TYR A 103 -7.65 2.08 -2.46
C TYR A 103 -8.75 3.11 -2.22
N ALA A 104 -8.46 4.40 -2.33
CA ALA A 104 -9.44 5.47 -2.12
C ALA A 104 -10.63 5.37 -3.09
N ASP A 105 -10.39 4.97 -4.34
CA ASP A 105 -11.42 4.79 -5.36
C ASP A 105 -12.29 3.54 -5.14
N ILE A 106 -11.68 2.45 -4.67
CA ILE A 106 -12.34 1.15 -4.50
C ILE A 106 -13.07 1.06 -3.17
N ALA A 107 -12.51 1.60 -2.08
CA ALA A 107 -13.10 1.50 -0.74
C ALA A 107 -14.54 2.03 -0.68
N ASN A 108 -14.81 3.11 -1.43
CA ASN A 108 -16.15 3.70 -1.54
C ASN A 108 -17.16 2.82 -2.33
N LYS A 109 -16.69 1.85 -3.11
CA LYS A 109 -17.53 0.98 -3.96
C LYS A 109 -17.84 -0.37 -3.30
N VAL A 110 -16.88 -0.94 -2.58
CA VAL A 110 -16.95 -2.30 -2.04
C VAL A 110 -17.56 -2.33 -0.63
N GLY A 111 -17.36 -1.27 0.16
CA GLY A 111 -17.76 -1.23 1.57
C GLY A 111 -16.79 -1.98 2.49
N GLU A 112 -17.06 -1.92 3.81
CA GLU A 112 -16.20 -2.52 4.85
C GLU A 112 -16.48 -4.00 5.11
N HIS A 113 -17.61 -4.52 4.61
CA HIS A 113 -18.04 -5.89 4.82
C HIS A 113 -18.32 -6.56 3.48
N VAL A 114 -17.77 -7.77 3.32
CA VAL A 114 -17.92 -8.58 2.11
C VAL A 114 -18.34 -9.99 2.46
N LYS A 115 -18.93 -10.69 1.50
CA LYS A 115 -19.19 -12.12 1.59
C LYS A 115 -18.19 -12.88 0.74
N ALA A 116 -17.20 -13.48 1.40
CA ALA A 116 -16.24 -14.38 0.79
C ALA A 116 -16.70 -15.84 0.92
N VAL A 117 -16.59 -16.59 -0.17
CA VAL A 117 -16.87 -18.04 -0.20
C VAL A 117 -15.69 -18.74 -0.87
N GLU A 118 -15.17 -19.79 -0.27
CA GLU A 118 -14.16 -20.64 -0.92
C GLU A 118 -14.72 -21.19 -2.24
N SER A 119 -13.97 -21.03 -3.31
CA SER A 119 -14.42 -21.34 -4.66
C SER A 119 -13.26 -21.68 -5.56
N SER A 120 -13.43 -22.62 -6.49
CA SER A 120 -12.45 -22.93 -7.55
C SER A 120 -12.51 -21.96 -8.73
N CYS A 121 -12.94 -20.72 -8.49
CA CYS A 121 -13.15 -19.75 -9.54
C CYS A 121 -11.80 -19.30 -10.15
N LYS A 122 -11.82 -18.89 -11.42
CA LYS A 122 -10.59 -18.59 -12.16
C LYS A 122 -10.07 -17.21 -11.79
N ILE A 123 -8.87 -17.14 -11.21
CA ILE A 123 -8.12 -15.89 -11.04
C ILE A 123 -7.72 -15.37 -12.43
N LEU A 124 -7.99 -14.10 -12.67
CA LEU A 124 -7.57 -13.41 -13.90
C LEU A 124 -6.33 -12.58 -13.63
N ASP A 125 -5.55 -12.33 -14.68
CA ASP A 125 -4.49 -11.33 -14.62
C ASP A 125 -5.07 -9.96 -15.00
N TYR A 126 -4.95 -9.00 -14.08
CA TYR A 126 -5.42 -7.63 -14.27
C TYR A 126 -4.27 -6.66 -14.55
N VAL A 127 -3.03 -7.12 -14.74
CA VAL A 127 -1.92 -6.24 -15.12
C VAL A 127 -2.02 -5.90 -16.60
N ASN A 128 -1.97 -4.61 -16.92
CA ASN A 128 -1.85 -4.12 -18.29
C ASN A 128 -0.86 -2.94 -18.36
N GLN A 129 -0.69 -2.35 -19.54
CA GLN A 129 0.24 -1.22 -19.75
C GLN A 129 0.00 -0.04 -18.81
N SER A 130 -1.25 0.21 -18.38
CA SER A 130 -1.54 1.26 -17.39
C SER A 130 -0.97 0.90 -16.03
N THR A 131 -1.17 -0.34 -15.59
CA THR A 131 -0.61 -0.89 -14.35
C THR A 131 0.92 -0.82 -14.34
N GLU A 132 1.56 -1.26 -15.43
CA GLU A 132 3.02 -1.21 -15.58
C GLU A 132 3.55 0.21 -15.51
N LYS A 133 2.86 1.17 -16.15
CA LYS A 133 3.24 2.57 -16.14
C LYS A 133 3.22 3.18 -14.74
N TRP A 134 2.29 2.78 -13.88
CA TRP A 134 2.24 3.25 -12.49
C TRP A 134 3.46 2.81 -11.67
N LEU A 135 4.10 1.70 -12.05
CA LEU A 135 5.33 1.19 -11.45
C LEU A 135 6.59 1.74 -12.13
N GLY A 136 6.44 2.81 -12.91
CA GLY A 136 7.50 3.47 -13.66
C GLY A 136 7.66 2.99 -15.09
N GLY A 137 6.85 2.06 -15.59
CA GLY A 137 6.86 1.57 -16.97
C GLY A 137 7.72 0.32 -17.22
N PRO A 138 7.64 -0.26 -18.45
CA PRO A 138 8.47 -1.40 -18.83
C PRO A 138 9.95 -0.99 -18.80
N GLY A 139 10.73 -1.63 -17.91
CA GLY A 139 12.16 -1.35 -17.71
C GLY A 139 12.52 -0.83 -16.31
N THR A 140 11.56 -0.37 -15.52
CA THR A 140 11.83 0.15 -14.16
C THR A 140 12.09 -0.98 -13.15
N LEU A 141 11.55 -2.17 -13.42
CA LEU A 141 11.93 -3.40 -12.73
C LEU A 141 13.23 -4.02 -13.29
N GLU A 142 13.72 -3.58 -14.46
CA GLU A 142 14.98 -4.06 -15.06
C GLU A 142 16.22 -3.24 -14.65
N ALA A 143 16.03 -2.01 -14.15
CA ALA A 143 17.11 -1.05 -13.90
C ALA A 143 18.03 -1.36 -12.71
N GLN A 144 17.76 -2.39 -11.89
CA GLN A 144 18.59 -2.74 -10.73
C GLN A 144 19.68 -3.80 -11.00
N SER A 145 20.27 -3.81 -12.21
CA SER A 145 21.37 -4.73 -12.55
C SER A 145 22.77 -4.09 -12.61
N GLY A 146 22.97 -2.89 -12.04
CA GLY A 146 24.29 -2.25 -12.13
C GLY A 146 24.55 -1.14 -11.14
N SER A 147 24.65 -1.44 -9.84
CA SER A 147 25.41 -0.57 -8.93
C SER A 147 26.07 -1.38 -7.82
N SER A 148 27.06 -2.17 -8.22
CA SER A 148 28.10 -2.65 -7.30
C SER A 148 28.81 -1.43 -6.70
N HIS A 149 28.65 -1.25 -5.39
CA HIS A 149 29.49 -0.37 -4.60
C HIS A 149 30.95 -0.80 -4.76
N SER A 150 31.75 0.01 -5.46
CA SER A 150 33.20 -0.01 -5.31
C SER A 150 33.63 1.28 -4.63
N SER A 151 34.13 1.10 -3.41
CA SER A 151 34.83 2.09 -2.62
C SER A 151 36.17 2.40 -3.28
N SER A 152 36.41 3.67 -3.64
CA SER A 152 37.78 4.15 -3.80
C SER A 152 37.90 5.61 -3.40
N SER A 153 38.58 5.80 -2.28
CA SER A 153 39.09 7.06 -1.75
C SER A 153 39.94 7.80 -2.78
N LYS A 154 39.66 9.08 -3.02
CA LYS A 154 40.71 10.04 -3.40
C LYS A 154 40.44 11.42 -2.83
N LYS A 155 41.31 11.80 -1.90
CA LYS A 155 41.39 13.12 -1.25
C LYS A 155 42.38 14.00 -2.03
N THR A 156 42.20 15.32 -1.88
CA THR A 156 43.10 16.46 -2.17
C THR A 156 42.98 17.10 -3.55
N THR A 157 43.21 18.41 -3.76
CA THR A 157 42.74 19.70 -3.17
C THR A 157 43.38 20.82 -4.01
N LYS A 158 42.72 22.00 -4.08
CA LYS A 158 43.20 23.34 -4.52
C LYS A 158 43.29 23.53 -6.06
N LYS A 159 42.96 24.69 -6.65
CA LYS A 159 42.98 26.09 -6.17
C LYS A 159 42.22 27.04 -7.13
N SER A 160 41.58 28.09 -6.57
CA SER A 160 41.48 29.52 -7.03
C SER A 160 41.01 29.87 -8.45
N SER A 161 40.24 30.92 -8.76
CA SER A 161 39.74 32.11 -8.05
C SER A 161 38.98 33.04 -9.03
N SER A 162 38.22 34.02 -8.48
CA SER A 162 37.89 35.36 -9.04
C SER A 162 36.57 35.50 -9.85
N LYS A 163 35.68 36.51 -9.71
CA LYS A 163 35.47 37.68 -8.80
C LYS A 163 34.24 38.49 -9.32
N ARG A 164 33.34 38.92 -8.42
CA ARG A 164 32.45 40.14 -8.44
C ARG A 164 31.41 40.31 -9.58
N THR A 165 30.26 41.00 -9.47
CA THR A 165 29.76 42.05 -8.54
C THR A 165 28.22 42.17 -8.58
N SER A 166 27.70 42.70 -7.47
CA SER A 166 26.36 43.23 -7.07
C SER A 166 25.55 44.10 -8.06
N THR A 167 24.20 44.17 -7.91
CA THR A 167 23.46 45.23 -7.15
C THR A 167 21.91 45.12 -7.19
N LYS A 168 21.27 45.35 -6.00
CA LYS A 168 20.08 46.18 -5.64
C LYS A 168 18.80 46.19 -6.52
N LYS A 169 17.57 46.46 -6.07
CA LYS A 169 16.82 46.59 -4.78
C LYS A 169 15.40 47.08 -5.19
N SER A 170 14.42 46.90 -4.30
CA SER A 170 13.18 47.71 -4.14
C SER A 170 11.94 47.29 -4.95
N SER A 171 10.69 47.48 -4.53
CA SER A 171 10.04 47.61 -3.20
C SER A 171 8.53 47.85 -3.45
N GLY A 172 7.68 47.28 -2.59
CA GLY A 172 6.37 47.84 -2.20
C GLY A 172 5.13 47.19 -2.82
N LYS A 173 3.92 47.28 -2.24
CA LYS A 173 3.42 47.70 -0.90
C LYS A 173 1.89 47.52 -0.95
N LYS A 174 1.29 46.91 0.11
CA LYS A 174 -0.12 47.08 0.60
C LYS A 174 -1.27 46.57 -0.33
N THR A 175 -2.46 46.12 0.12
CA THR A 175 -3.25 46.32 1.37
C THR A 175 -4.46 45.38 1.42
N SER A 176 -4.92 45.05 2.65
CA SER A 176 -6.32 44.89 3.13
C SER A 176 -7.25 43.81 2.54
N SER A 177 -8.27 43.24 3.20
CA SER A 177 -8.78 43.13 4.58
C SER A 177 -10.15 42.38 4.48
N LYS A 178 -10.64 41.82 5.61
CA LYS A 178 -12.01 41.33 5.96
C LYS A 178 -12.15 39.80 6.05
N LYS A 179 -12.33 39.27 7.29
CA LYS A 179 -13.62 38.96 7.99
C LYS A 179 -14.43 37.93 7.19
N GLY A 180 -14.77 36.73 7.65
CA GLY A 180 -14.82 36.11 8.98
C GLY A 180 -16.18 35.41 9.12
N HIS A 181 -16.24 34.12 9.46
CA HIS A 181 -17.37 33.59 10.24
C HIS A 181 -17.10 32.18 10.76
N THR A 182 -17.48 32.02 12.02
CA THR A 182 -17.47 30.85 12.89
C THR A 182 -18.59 29.86 12.54
N THR A 183 -18.34 28.56 12.75
CA THR A 183 -19.19 27.64 13.54
C THR A 183 -18.54 26.24 13.58
N LYS A 184 -17.90 25.89 14.70
CA LYS A 184 -17.63 24.49 15.07
C LYS A 184 -18.77 24.02 15.97
N LYS A 185 -19.57 23.07 15.49
CA LYS A 185 -20.56 22.36 16.33
C LYS A 185 -19.89 21.16 17.01
N SER A 186 -20.34 20.99 18.25
CA SER A 186 -19.89 20.12 19.32
C SER A 186 -19.85 18.63 18.96
N SER A 187 -18.77 17.96 19.40
CA SER A 187 -18.62 16.51 19.51
C SER A 187 -19.18 16.07 20.86
N THR A 188 -20.18 15.19 20.85
CA THR A 188 -20.66 14.49 22.06
C THR A 188 -20.23 13.04 22.00
N ARG A 189 -19.31 12.71 22.90
CA ARG A 189 -18.70 11.40 23.14
C ARG A 189 -19.62 10.62 24.08
N HIS A 190 -20.26 9.55 23.61
CA HIS A 190 -20.96 8.61 24.50
C HIS A 190 -20.04 7.44 24.86
N HIS A 191 -19.61 7.44 26.12
CA HIS A 191 -19.00 6.29 26.78
C HIS A 191 -20.05 5.20 27.00
N HIS A 192 -19.88 4.03 26.40
CA HIS A 192 -20.56 2.81 26.81
C HIS A 192 -19.71 2.11 27.88
N LYS A 193 -20.27 1.98 29.08
CA LYS A 193 -19.74 1.20 30.18
C LYS A 193 -20.11 -0.27 29.97
N HIS A 194 -19.11 -1.13 29.91
CA HIS A 194 -19.25 -2.57 30.04
C HIS A 194 -19.72 -2.92 31.45
N HIS A 195 -20.80 -3.71 31.56
CA HIS A 195 -21.07 -4.52 32.74
C HIS A 195 -20.84 -5.99 32.40
N HIS A 196 -19.79 -6.53 32.99
CA HIS A 196 -19.55 -7.97 33.10
C HIS A 196 -20.66 -8.60 33.95
N HIS A 197 -21.33 -9.63 33.42
CA HIS A 197 -21.97 -10.64 34.26
C HIS A 197 -21.27 -11.99 34.06
N ASN A 198 -20.45 -12.32 35.05
CA ASN A 198 -19.92 -13.63 35.33
C ASN A 198 -21.04 -14.46 35.99
N LYS A 199 -21.41 -15.60 35.42
CA LYS A 199 -22.13 -16.67 36.13
C LYS A 199 -21.46 -18.01 35.84
N ARG A 200 -20.65 -18.44 36.80
CA ARG A 200 -20.36 -19.85 37.10
C ARG A 200 -21.61 -20.49 37.73
N ALA A 201 -21.97 -21.68 37.29
CA ALA A 201 -22.67 -22.73 38.04
C ALA A 201 -22.32 -24.06 37.32
N ALA A 202 -21.47 -24.91 37.87
CA ALA A 202 -21.73 -25.92 38.91
C ALA A 202 -22.47 -27.16 38.39
N SER A 203 -21.70 -28.26 38.33
CA SER A 203 -22.01 -29.69 38.47
C SER A 203 -23.39 -30.24 38.11
N LYS A 204 -23.38 -31.30 37.29
CA LYS A 204 -23.61 -32.69 37.73
C LYS A 204 -22.88 -33.66 36.82
#